data_AF-A0A7Y7SSK7-F1
#
_entry.id   AF-A0A7Y7SSK7-F1
#
_cell.length_a   1.000
_cell.length_b   1.000
_cell.length_c   1.000
_cell.angle_alpha   90.00
_cell.angle_beta   90.00
_cell.angle_gamma   90.00
#
_symmetry.space_group_name_H-M   'P 1'
#
loop_
_entity.id
_entity.type
_entity.pdbx_description
1 polymer ?
#
loop_
_entity_poly.entity_id
_entity_poly.type
_entity_poly.pdbx_seq_one_letter_code
_entity_poly.pdbx_strand_id
1 'polypeptide(L)'
;MNSTAERVKTLLRDIKQDTQHYDALTALLQQQREAMIACDAINLQSVNEQLLAIYQQLHGSAQRRSETLQALKLASDSRGISQLMPYLPAALAQQAESWWRTLELSALSCQQMNERNGLLLSMQQETLGSLTGQGEQNFLYQR
;
A
#
# COMPACT_ATOMS: atom_id res chain seq x y z
N MET A 1 1.14 20.04 -24.40
CA MET A 1 1.42 20.50 -23.02
C MET A 1 0.09 20.55 -22.27
N ASN A 2 -0.12 19.75 -21.22
CA ASN A 2 -1.35 19.85 -20.41
C ASN A 2 -1.34 21.18 -19.63
N SER A 3 -2.47 21.88 -19.65
CA SER A 3 -2.65 23.10 -18.86
C SER A 3 -2.55 22.79 -17.36
N THR A 4 -2.24 23.79 -16.53
CA THR A 4 -2.19 23.65 -15.07
C THR A 4 -3.49 23.06 -14.52
N ALA A 5 -4.64 23.49 -15.05
CA ALA A 5 -5.94 22.96 -14.65
C ALA A 5 -6.09 21.46 -14.97
N GLU A 6 -5.64 21.01 -16.14
CA GLU A 6 -5.69 19.58 -16.50
C GLU A 6 -4.73 18.73 -15.64
N ARG A 7 -3.57 19.27 -15.25
CA ARG A 7 -2.67 18.60 -14.30
C ARG A 7 -3.31 18.44 -12.92
N VAL A 8 -3.95 19.48 -12.42
CA VAL A 8 -4.67 19.43 -11.14
C VAL A 8 -5.83 18.44 -11.21
N LYS A 9 -6.63 18.42 -12.28
CA LYS A 9 -7.70 17.42 -12.46
C LYS A 9 -7.16 15.99 -12.47
N THR A 10 -6.04 15.76 -13.16
CA THR A 10 -5.39 14.45 -13.23
C THR A 10 -4.93 14.01 -11.84
N LEU A 11 -4.25 14.90 -11.11
CA LEU A 11 -3.81 14.65 -9.73
C LEU A 11 -4.98 14.25 -8.81
N LEU A 12 -6.10 14.99 -8.86
CA LEU A 12 -7.27 14.68 -8.04
C LEU A 12 -7.92 13.34 -8.41
N ARG A 13 -7.93 12.99 -9.70
CA ARG A 13 -8.38 11.69 -10.17
C ARG A 13 -7.49 10.57 -9.65
N ASP A 14 -6.17 10.74 -9.72
CA ASP A 14 -5.20 9.76 -9.24
C ASP A 14 -5.34 9.52 -7.73
N ILE A 15 -5.52 10.58 -6.92
CA ILE A 15 -5.78 10.45 -5.47
C ILE A 15 -7.06 9.66 -5.21
N LYS A 16 -8.14 9.95 -5.94
CA LYS A 16 -9.40 9.21 -5.82
C LYS A 16 -9.26 7.75 -6.27
N GLN A 17 -8.45 7.47 -7.30
CA GLN A 17 -8.22 6.11 -7.75
C GLN A 17 -7.40 5.32 -6.73
N ASP A 18 -6.41 5.96 -6.10
CA ASP A 18 -5.61 5.34 -5.05
C ASP A 18 -6.44 4.90 -3.85
N THR A 19 -7.49 5.63 -3.46
CA THR A 19 -8.38 5.15 -2.39
C THR A 19 -9.01 3.79 -2.75
N GLN A 20 -9.38 3.58 -4.01
CA GLN A 20 -9.93 2.30 -4.48
C GLN A 20 -8.87 1.19 -4.50
N HIS A 21 -7.63 1.52 -4.90
CA HIS A 21 -6.53 0.56 -4.84
C HIS A 21 -6.21 0.15 -3.39
N TYR A 22 -6.27 1.09 -2.44
CA TYR A 22 -6.07 0.76 -1.02
C TYR A 22 -7.21 -0.08 -0.43
N ASP A 23 -8.46 0.13 -0.86
CA ASP A 23 -9.59 -0.73 -0.46
C ASP A 23 -9.37 -2.17 -0.94
N ALA A 24 -8.95 -2.34 -2.20
CA ALA A 24 -8.61 -3.65 -2.75
C ALA A 24 -7.38 -4.28 -2.05
N LEU A 25 -6.35 -3.50 -1.73
CA LEU A 25 -5.19 -3.98 -0.98
C LEU A 25 -5.59 -4.47 0.42
N THR A 26 -6.49 -3.74 1.09
CA THR A 26 -7.02 -4.13 2.40
C THR A 26 -7.71 -5.49 2.33
N ALA A 27 -8.56 -5.70 1.32
CA ALA A 27 -9.23 -6.97 1.11
C ALA A 27 -8.24 -8.12 0.85
N LEU A 28 -7.22 -7.89 0.01
CA LEU A 28 -6.18 -8.89 -0.27
C LEU A 28 -5.35 -9.24 0.97
N LEU A 29 -4.98 -8.25 1.78
CA LEU A 29 -4.24 -8.51 3.03
C LEU A 29 -5.07 -9.31 4.04
N GLN A 30 -6.39 -9.10 4.08
CA GLN A 30 -7.28 -9.92 4.89
C GLN A 30 -7.36 -11.36 4.35
N GLN A 31 -7.51 -11.54 3.04
CA GLN A 31 -7.52 -12.87 2.41
C GLN A 31 -6.19 -13.61 2.61
N GLN A 32 -5.06 -12.90 2.51
CA GLN A 32 -3.74 -13.47 2.76
C GLN A 32 -3.67 -14.04 4.18
N ARG A 33 -4.16 -13.28 5.17
CA ARG A 33 -4.22 -13.73 6.57
C ARG A 33 -5.06 -14.99 6.73
N GLU A 34 -6.23 -15.03 6.12
CA GLU A 34 -7.13 -16.19 6.17
C GLU A 34 -6.48 -17.43 5.54
N ALA A 35 -5.84 -17.28 4.39
CA ALA A 35 -5.10 -18.36 3.74
C ALA A 35 -3.93 -18.87 4.60
N MET A 36 -3.20 -17.96 5.26
CA MET A 36 -2.13 -18.34 6.20
C MET A 36 -2.67 -19.12 7.40
N ILE A 37 -3.78 -18.69 8.00
CA ILE A 37 -4.39 -19.40 9.14
C ILE A 37 -4.90 -20.78 8.71
N ALA A 38 -5.46 -20.89 7.51
CA ALA A 38 -5.94 -22.15 6.94
C ALA A 38 -4.82 -23.06 6.42
N CYS A 39 -3.56 -22.58 6.40
CA CYS A 39 -2.42 -23.24 5.73
C CYS A 39 -2.72 -23.58 4.26
N ASP A 40 -3.52 -22.76 3.58
CA ASP A 40 -3.89 -22.94 2.18
C ASP A 40 -2.84 -22.32 1.26
N ALA A 41 -1.83 -23.12 0.89
CA ALA A 41 -0.71 -22.68 0.07
C ALA A 41 -1.13 -22.23 -1.34
N ILE A 42 -2.16 -22.84 -1.92
CA ILE A 42 -2.63 -22.50 -3.28
C ILE A 42 -3.29 -21.12 -3.26
N ASN A 43 -4.21 -20.90 -2.31
CA ASN A 43 -4.86 -19.60 -2.17
C ASN A 43 -3.84 -18.52 -1.77
N LEU A 44 -2.92 -18.83 -0.86
CA LEU A 44 -1.87 -17.90 -0.45
C LEU A 44 -0.99 -17.45 -1.63
N GLN A 45 -0.63 -18.36 -2.52
CA GLN A 45 0.12 -18.03 -3.73
C GLN A 45 -0.66 -17.09 -4.66
N SER A 46 -1.94 -17.40 -4.92
CA SER A 46 -2.83 -16.57 -5.74
C SER A 46 -3.01 -15.16 -5.16
N VAL A 47 -3.22 -15.04 -3.85
CA VAL A 47 -3.36 -13.75 -3.17
C VAL A 47 -2.04 -12.96 -3.23
N ASN A 48 -0.89 -13.61 -3.08
CA ASN A 48 0.42 -12.95 -3.17
C ASN A 48 0.70 -12.36 -4.55
N GLU A 49 0.29 -13.04 -5.63
CA GLU A 49 0.41 -12.52 -7.00
C GLU A 49 -0.43 -11.26 -7.21
N GLN A 50 -1.66 -11.25 -6.68
CA GLN A 50 -2.53 -10.09 -6.72
C GLN A 50 -1.99 -8.92 -5.86
N LEU A 51 -1.42 -9.22 -4.69
CA LEU A 51 -0.74 -8.24 -3.84
C LEU A 51 0.45 -7.60 -4.58
N LEU A 52 1.25 -8.39 -5.29
CA LEU A 52 2.37 -7.85 -6.06
C LEU A 52 1.89 -6.89 -7.16
N ALA A 53 0.82 -7.25 -7.87
CA ALA A 53 0.25 -6.40 -8.90
C ALA A 53 -0.28 -5.07 -8.33
N ILE A 54 -0.99 -5.10 -7.19
CA ILE A 54 -1.54 -3.88 -6.59
C ILE A 54 -0.46 -2.97 -6.00
N TYR A 55 0.62 -3.54 -5.46
CA TYR A 55 1.78 -2.75 -5.02
C TYR A 55 2.44 -2.00 -6.18
N GLN A 56 2.57 -2.62 -7.34
CA GLN A 56 3.10 -1.96 -8.54
C GLN A 56 2.20 -0.80 -9.00
N GLN A 57 0.87 -1.00 -8.97
CA GLN A 57 -0.09 0.05 -9.31
C GLN A 57 -0.01 1.25 -8.36
N LEU A 58 0.00 1.00 -7.06
CA LEU A 58 0.13 2.02 -6.02
C LEU A 58 1.47 2.77 -6.11
N HIS A 59 2.57 2.05 -6.36
CA HIS A 59 3.89 2.64 -6.55
C HIS A 59 3.92 3.57 -7.77
N GLY A 60 3.41 3.11 -8.92
CA GLY A 60 3.33 3.92 -10.13
C GLY A 60 2.43 5.15 -9.95
N SER A 61 1.34 5.03 -9.20
CA SER A 61 0.46 6.15 -8.88
C SER A 61 1.13 7.19 -7.97
N ALA A 62 1.84 6.74 -6.93
CA ALA A 62 2.61 7.62 -6.06
C ALA A 62 3.70 8.38 -6.82
N GLN A 63 4.37 7.73 -7.77
CA GLN A 63 5.36 8.37 -8.63
C GLN A 63 4.72 9.45 -9.51
N ARG A 64 3.62 9.14 -10.22
CA ARG A 64 2.89 10.13 -11.05
C ARG A 64 2.39 11.32 -10.24
N ARG A 65 1.89 11.08 -9.02
CA ARG A 65 1.48 12.14 -8.09
C ARG A 65 2.65 13.05 -7.73
N SER A 66 3.80 12.47 -7.37
CA SER A 66 5.02 13.20 -7.05
C SER A 66 5.49 14.07 -8.22
N GLU A 67 5.55 13.49 -9.43
CA GLU A 67 5.93 14.19 -10.66
C GLU A 67 4.96 15.35 -10.98
N THR A 68 3.67 15.13 -10.78
CA THR A 68 2.65 16.16 -11.03
C THR A 68 2.77 17.32 -10.04
N LEU A 69 3.01 17.05 -8.76
CA LEU A 69 3.24 18.08 -7.74
C LEU A 69 4.51 18.89 -8.03
N GLN A 70 5.60 18.22 -8.43
CA GLN A 70 6.84 18.90 -8.83
C GLN A 70 6.64 19.78 -10.07
N ALA A 71 5.88 19.31 -11.06
CA ALA A 71 5.54 20.11 -12.23
C ALA A 71 4.69 21.36 -11.90
N LEU A 72 3.95 21.32 -10.79
CA LEU A 72 3.21 22.45 -10.23
C LEU A 72 4.06 23.33 -9.29
N LYS A 73 5.36 23.02 -9.12
CA LYS A 73 6.29 23.67 -8.19
C LYS A 73 5.86 23.57 -6.72
N LEU A 74 5.19 22.47 -6.37
CA LEU A 74 4.79 22.14 -5.01
C LEU A 74 5.72 21.07 -4.43
N ALA A 75 5.67 20.87 -3.10
CA ALA A 75 6.36 19.75 -2.48
C ALA A 75 5.80 18.41 -3.00
N SER A 76 6.65 17.39 -3.14
CA SER A 76 6.26 16.07 -3.67
C SER A 76 5.57 15.14 -2.67
N ASP A 77 5.23 15.66 -1.50
CA ASP A 77 4.67 14.93 -0.37
C ASP A 77 3.31 15.51 0.07
N SER A 78 2.82 15.09 1.23
CA SER A 78 1.55 15.56 1.82
C SER A 78 1.47 17.08 1.92
N ARG A 79 2.60 17.77 2.11
CA ARG A 79 2.63 19.24 2.21
C ARG A 79 2.23 19.88 0.88
N GLY A 80 2.63 19.30 -0.25
CA GLY A 80 2.27 19.81 -1.58
C GLY A 80 0.78 19.68 -1.85
N ILE A 81 0.16 18.61 -1.37
CA ILE A 81 -1.29 18.42 -1.43
C ILE A 81 -2.00 19.49 -0.60
N SER A 82 -1.57 19.73 0.64
CA SER A 82 -2.14 20.79 1.48
C SER A 82 -1.96 22.18 0.87
N GLN A 83 -0.81 22.45 0.24
CA GLN A 83 -0.53 23.71 -0.46
C GLN A 83 -1.42 23.92 -1.70
N LEU A 84 -1.92 22.85 -2.32
CA LEU A 84 -2.79 22.92 -3.48
C LEU A 84 -4.23 23.33 -3.11
N MET A 85 -4.72 22.93 -1.95
CA MET A 85 -6.14 23.09 -1.55
C MET A 85 -6.67 24.53 -1.63
N PRO A 86 -5.93 25.58 -1.20
CA PRO A 86 -6.41 26.96 -1.25
C PRO A 86 -6.63 27.50 -2.67
N TYR A 87 -6.04 26.86 -3.68
CA TYR A 87 -6.17 27.25 -5.09
C TYR A 87 -7.35 26.57 -5.80
N LEU A 88 -8.06 25.67 -5.12
CA LEU A 88 -9.23 24.97 -5.65
C LEU A 88 -10.52 25.69 -5.25
N PRO A 89 -11.59 25.57 -6.06
CA PRO A 89 -12.94 25.97 -5.62
C PRO A 89 -13.32 25.24 -4.33
N ALA A 90 -13.99 25.93 -3.40
CA ALA A 90 -14.23 25.43 -2.03
C ALA A 90 -14.79 24.00 -1.96
N ALA A 91 -15.80 23.68 -2.77
CA ALA A 91 -16.40 22.34 -2.80
C ALA A 91 -15.40 21.26 -3.26
N LEU A 92 -14.55 21.59 -4.24
CA LEU A 92 -13.53 20.67 -4.75
C LEU A 92 -12.37 20.54 -3.76
N ALA A 93 -11.97 21.62 -3.09
CA ALA A 93 -10.96 21.60 -2.03
C ALA A 93 -11.37 20.66 -0.90
N GLN A 94 -12.60 20.79 -0.39
CA GLN A 94 -13.13 19.94 0.67
C GLN A 94 -13.18 18.46 0.26
N GLN A 95 -13.60 18.18 -0.98
CA GLN A 95 -13.65 16.82 -1.49
C GLN A 95 -12.25 16.21 -1.68
N ALA A 96 -11.31 16.99 -2.21
CA ALA A 96 -9.92 16.58 -2.39
C ALA A 96 -9.22 16.31 -1.05
N GLU A 97 -9.46 17.15 -0.03
CA GLU A 97 -8.96 16.94 1.33
C GLU A 97 -9.53 15.65 1.94
N SER A 98 -10.82 15.38 1.74
CA SER A 98 -11.43 14.12 2.19
C SER A 98 -10.77 12.91 1.55
N TRP A 99 -10.56 12.91 0.22
CA TRP A 99 -9.90 11.80 -0.47
C TRP A 99 -8.46 11.61 0.01
N TRP A 100 -7.73 12.71 0.21
CA TRP A 100 -6.37 12.66 0.71
C TRP A 100 -6.28 12.04 2.12
N ARG A 101 -7.12 12.50 3.05
CA ARG A 101 -7.17 11.92 4.41
C ARG A 101 -7.53 10.44 4.38
N THR A 102 -8.51 10.05 3.56
CA THR A 102 -8.86 8.64 3.39
C THR A 102 -7.66 7.83 2.89
N LEU A 103 -6.93 8.33 1.87
CA LEU A 103 -5.75 7.67 1.35
C LEU A 103 -4.67 7.48 2.42
N GLU A 104 -4.35 8.52 3.20
CA GLU A 104 -3.35 8.43 4.28
C GLU A 104 -3.73 7.41 5.34
N LEU A 105 -5.00 7.40 5.76
CA LEU A 105 -5.51 6.44 6.73
C LEU A 105 -5.46 5.00 6.20
N SER A 106 -5.89 4.78 4.95
CA SER A 106 -5.87 3.45 4.34
C SER A 106 -4.44 2.95 4.13
N ALA A 107 -3.50 3.82 3.76
CA ALA A 107 -2.09 3.46 3.63
C ALA A 107 -1.49 3.00 4.97
N LEU A 108 -1.75 3.75 6.05
CA LEU A 108 -1.32 3.38 7.39
C LEU A 108 -1.95 2.06 7.85
N SER A 109 -3.24 1.86 7.60
CA SER A 109 -3.94 0.63 7.95
C SER A 109 -3.38 -0.58 7.20
N CYS A 110 -3.15 -0.46 5.89
CA CYS A 110 -2.54 -1.52 5.07
C CYS A 110 -1.13 -1.86 5.57
N GLN A 111 -0.33 -0.87 5.97
CA GLN A 111 0.99 -1.12 6.55
C GLN A 111 0.89 -2.01 7.81
N GLN A 112 0.00 -1.65 8.75
CA GLN A 112 -0.18 -2.43 9.98
C GLN A 112 -0.70 -3.85 9.70
N MET A 113 -1.61 -4.01 8.74
CA MET A 113 -2.10 -5.34 8.34
C MET A 113 -0.99 -6.19 7.74
N ASN A 114 -0.18 -5.61 6.85
CA ASN A 114 0.96 -6.29 6.25
C ASN A 114 2.01 -6.71 7.30
N GLU A 115 2.32 -5.83 8.25
CA GLU A 115 3.22 -6.15 9.38
C GLU A 115 2.70 -7.31 10.23
N ARG A 116 1.39 -7.33 10.52
CA ARG A 116 0.73 -8.43 11.25
C ARG A 116 0.75 -9.75 10.48
N ASN A 117 0.61 -9.71 9.16
CA ASN A 117 0.74 -10.90 8.32
C ASN A 117 2.18 -11.40 8.30
N GLY A 118 3.16 -10.49 8.19
CA GLY A 118 4.59 -10.83 8.29
C GLY A 118 4.94 -11.51 9.62
N LEU A 119 4.45 -10.97 10.75
CA LEU A 119 4.61 -11.58 12.06
C LEU A 119 4.01 -12.99 12.13
N LEU A 120 2.82 -13.20 11.59
CA LEU A 120 2.17 -14.51 11.54
C LEU A 120 3.02 -15.52 10.74
N LEU A 121 3.58 -15.09 9.61
CA LEU A 121 4.40 -15.95 8.75
C LEU A 121 5.66 -16.39 9.48
N SER A 122 6.36 -15.46 10.13
CA SER A 122 7.56 -15.76 10.92
C SER A 122 7.27 -16.77 12.04
N MET A 123 6.16 -16.61 12.76
CA MET A 123 5.75 -17.56 13.80
C MET A 123 5.47 -18.96 13.23
N GLN A 124 4.83 -19.06 12.05
CA GLN A 124 4.59 -20.33 11.40
C GLN A 124 5.89 -21.00 10.95
N GLN A 125 6.84 -20.24 10.40
CA GLN A 125 8.15 -20.75 10.01
C GLN A 125 8.96 -21.27 11.20
N GLU A 126 8.95 -20.54 12.33
CA GLU A 126 9.60 -20.98 13.57
C GLU A 126 8.98 -22.27 14.13
N THR A 127 7.64 -22.35 14.12
CA THR A 127 6.91 -23.54 14.56
C THR A 127 7.23 -24.75 13.68
N LEU A 128 7.20 -24.60 12.36
CA LEU A 128 7.54 -25.68 11.43
C LEU A 128 9.03 -26.07 11.53
N GLY A 129 9.93 -25.11 11.70
CA GLY A 129 11.36 -25.35 11.86
C GLY A 129 11.71 -26.14 13.12
N SER A 130 11.02 -25.86 14.25
CA SER A 130 11.18 -26.63 15.49
C SER A 130 10.63 -28.05 15.37
N LEU A 131 9.48 -28.24 14.71
CA LEU A 131 8.86 -29.56 14.51
C LEU A 131 9.62 -30.45 13.51
N THR A 132 10.28 -29.87 12.53
CA THR A 132 11.02 -30.60 11.48
C THR A 132 12.50 -30.83 11.82
N GLY A 133 12.96 -30.38 12.99
CA GLY A 133 14.36 -30.52 13.41
C GLY A 133 15.34 -29.66 12.61
N GLN A 134 14.85 -28.76 11.76
CA GLN A 134 15.69 -27.80 11.01
C GLN A 134 16.20 -26.66 11.91
N GLY A 135 15.61 -26.48 13.09
CA GLY A 135 16.11 -25.54 14.12
C GLY A 135 17.42 -25.96 14.81
N GLU A 136 17.86 -27.21 14.68
CA GLU A 136 19.02 -27.76 15.41
C GLU A 136 20.24 -28.10 14.52
N GLN A 137 20.17 -27.91 13.19
CA GLN A 137 21.27 -28.31 12.29
C GLN A 137 22.48 -27.36 12.28
N ASN A 138 22.44 -26.23 13.01
CA ASN A 138 23.55 -25.28 13.08
C ASN A 138 24.55 -25.51 14.24
N PHE A 139 24.35 -26.51 15.10
CA PHE A 139 25.21 -26.70 16.28
C PHE A 139 26.19 -27.89 16.21
N LEU A 140 26.21 -28.68 15.11
CA LEU A 140 27.00 -29.92 15.05
C LEU A 140 28.26 -29.89 14.16
N TYR A 141 28.71 -28.70 13.72
CA TYR A 141 30.01 -28.56 13.04
C TYR A 141 30.90 -27.51 13.72
N GLN A 142 31.36 -27.82 14.92
CA GLN A 142 32.64 -27.32 15.43
C GLN A 142 33.42 -28.52 15.98
N ARG A 143 34.48 -28.89 15.25
CA ARG A 143 35.49 -29.88 15.63
C ARG A 143 36.79 -29.18 15.91
#